data_AF-A0A352IWM6-F1
#
_entry.id   AF-A0A352IWM6-F1
#
_cell.length_a   1.000
_cell.length_b   1.000
_cell.length_c   1.000
_cell.angle_alpha   90.00
_cell.angle_beta   90.00
_cell.angle_gamma   90.00
#
_symmetry.space_group_name_H-M   'P 1'
#
loop_
_entity.id
_entity.type
_entity.pdbx_description
1 polymer ?
#
loop_
_entity_poly.entity_id
_entity_poly.type
_entity_poly.pdbx_seq_one_letter_code
_entity_poly.pdbx_strand_id
1 'polypeptide(L)'
;MAVQNKKLNLKDKYQYLTRDMGWEPTYQKKKDIFPDEDFEGIKITDWSQWEDPFRLTMDSYWKYQAEKEKKLYAIFDAFAQNNGHQNISDARYVNALKLFLTGVSPLEHAAFQGYAKTGRQFSGTGARVACQMQAIDELRHSQTQQHAMSHYNKHFNGLHDAAHMHDRVWFLSVPKSFFDDARTAGPFEFLTAISFSFEYVLTNLLFVPFMSGAAYNGDMATVTFGFSAQSDEARHMTLGLEVIKFILEQHEDNVPIVQRWIDKWFWRGFRLLSLVSMMMDYMLPNKVMSWSEAWEVYYEQNGGALFKDLERYGIRPPKYQDVANDAKHHLSHQLWTTFYQYSQATNFHTWIPEKEEMDWMSEKYPDTFDKYYRPRYEHLAKEAAAGRRFYNNTLPQLCQVCQVPTLFTEMGAPTKLSHRQLKYEGERYHFCSEACCEIFEFEPEKYIQAWLPVHQIYQGNCEGADVETVVQKYYHINIGEDNFEYLGSPDHKRWLSIKGLKPADEKKDAA
;
A
#
# COMPACT_ATOMS: atom_id res chain seq x y z
N MET A 1 -11.19 31.04 -53.26
CA MET A 1 -11.58 31.01 -51.84
C MET A 1 -10.30 30.94 -51.02
N ALA A 2 -10.04 31.92 -50.16
CA ALA A 2 -8.88 31.86 -49.27
C ALA A 2 -9.11 30.75 -48.25
N VAL A 3 -8.30 29.68 -48.30
CA VAL A 3 -8.30 28.65 -47.28
C VAL A 3 -7.81 29.31 -45.98
N GLN A 4 -8.72 29.58 -45.05
CA GLN A 4 -8.33 29.99 -43.69
C GLN A 4 -7.56 28.84 -43.07
N ASN A 5 -6.25 29.02 -42.91
CA ASN A 5 -5.38 28.09 -42.19
C ASN A 5 -5.77 28.12 -40.69
N LYS A 6 -6.77 27.34 -40.30
CA LYS A 6 -7.18 27.20 -38.90
C LYS A 6 -6.14 26.34 -38.18
N LYS A 7 -5.29 26.98 -37.35
CA LYS A 7 -4.35 26.27 -36.47
C LYS A 7 -5.14 25.47 -35.43
N LEU A 8 -4.72 24.22 -35.20
CA LEU A 8 -5.26 23.36 -34.14
C LEU A 8 -4.99 23.97 -32.76
N ASN A 9 -5.96 23.87 -31.85
CA ASN A 9 -5.72 24.16 -30.44
C ASN A 9 -4.84 23.06 -29.79
N LEU A 10 -4.38 23.25 -28.55
CA LEU A 10 -3.49 22.28 -27.89
C LEU A 10 -4.12 20.90 -27.67
N LYS A 11 -5.42 20.86 -27.33
CA LYS A 11 -6.16 19.61 -27.13
C LYS A 11 -6.26 18.85 -28.46
N ASP A 12 -6.78 19.49 -29.50
CA ASP A 12 -6.94 18.85 -30.81
C ASP A 12 -5.59 18.40 -31.37
N LYS A 13 -4.54 19.23 -31.22
CA LYS A 13 -3.19 18.86 -31.65
C LYS A 13 -2.70 17.60 -30.93
N TYR A 14 -2.93 17.47 -29.62
CA TYR A 14 -2.54 16.28 -28.88
C TYR A 14 -3.37 15.05 -29.29
N GLN A 15 -4.66 15.21 -29.58
CA GLN A 15 -5.50 14.13 -30.10
C GLN A 15 -5.02 13.64 -31.47
N TYR A 16 -4.60 14.54 -32.37
CA TYR A 16 -3.96 14.17 -33.64
C TYR A 16 -2.64 13.41 -33.44
N LEU A 17 -1.90 13.71 -32.37
CA LEU A 17 -0.65 13.04 -32.02
C LEU A 17 -0.84 11.76 -31.19
N THR A 18 -2.08 11.34 -30.94
CA THR A 18 -2.39 10.15 -30.15
C THR A 18 -3.57 9.37 -30.75
N ARG A 19 -4.80 9.85 -30.55
CA ARG A 19 -6.05 9.18 -30.89
C ARG A 19 -6.24 8.96 -32.38
N ASP A 20 -5.83 9.92 -33.21
CA ASP A 20 -5.93 9.86 -34.68
C ASP A 20 -5.05 8.76 -35.31
N MET A 21 -4.08 8.22 -34.56
CA MET A 21 -3.32 7.05 -35.00
C MET A 21 -4.07 5.71 -34.79
N GLY A 22 -5.18 5.72 -34.05
CA GLY A 22 -6.09 4.58 -33.98
C GLY A 22 -7.06 4.57 -35.17
N TRP A 23 -7.53 3.39 -35.57
CA TRP A 23 -8.49 3.24 -36.67
C TRP A 23 -9.54 2.18 -36.37
N GLU A 24 -10.69 2.28 -37.03
CA GLU A 24 -11.71 1.24 -36.98
C GLU A 24 -11.28 0.02 -37.81
N PRO A 25 -11.20 -1.19 -37.21
CA PRO A 25 -10.64 -2.36 -37.87
C PRO A 25 -11.57 -2.88 -38.98
N THR A 26 -10.99 -3.34 -40.10
CA THR A 26 -11.74 -3.92 -41.23
C THR A 26 -11.53 -5.43 -41.36
N TYR A 27 -10.34 -5.94 -41.03
CA TYR A 27 -9.98 -7.35 -41.24
C TYR A 27 -10.21 -8.26 -40.03
N GLN A 28 -10.51 -7.67 -38.87
CA GLN A 28 -10.85 -8.38 -37.63
C GLN A 28 -11.98 -7.63 -36.92
N LYS A 29 -12.80 -8.35 -36.16
CA LYS A 29 -13.85 -7.71 -35.37
C LYS A 29 -13.22 -6.93 -34.22
N LYS A 30 -13.76 -5.74 -33.92
CA LYS A 30 -13.29 -4.90 -32.81
C LYS A 30 -13.32 -5.63 -31.47
N LYS A 31 -14.36 -6.45 -31.23
CA LYS A 31 -14.50 -7.29 -30.02
C LYS A 31 -13.44 -8.40 -29.91
N ASP A 32 -12.90 -8.89 -31.02
CA ASP A 32 -11.80 -9.87 -30.96
C ASP A 32 -10.46 -9.17 -30.66
N ILE A 33 -10.33 -7.88 -31.01
CA ILE A 33 -9.15 -7.05 -30.72
C ILE A 33 -9.17 -6.53 -29.27
N PHE A 34 -10.36 -6.23 -28.73
CA PHE A 34 -10.61 -5.70 -27.40
C PHE A 34 -11.68 -6.55 -26.69
N PRO A 35 -11.33 -7.79 -26.27
CA PRO A 35 -12.29 -8.76 -25.76
C PRO A 35 -12.78 -8.49 -24.33
N ASP A 36 -12.04 -7.68 -23.57
CA ASP A 36 -12.23 -7.53 -22.13
C ASP A 36 -13.18 -6.37 -21.74
N GLU A 37 -13.77 -5.62 -22.70
CA GLU A 37 -14.55 -4.41 -22.40
C GLU A 37 -16.02 -4.66 -22.04
N ASP A 38 -16.58 -5.86 -22.30
CA ASP A 38 -18.01 -6.10 -22.16
C ASP A 38 -18.40 -6.85 -20.85
N PHE A 39 -17.54 -7.72 -20.34
CA PHE A 39 -17.94 -8.73 -19.35
C PHE A 39 -18.21 -8.15 -17.95
N GLU A 40 -17.65 -6.98 -17.64
CA GLU A 40 -17.85 -6.27 -16.37
C GLU A 40 -19.21 -5.55 -16.30
N GLY A 41 -19.94 -5.48 -17.41
CA GLY A 41 -21.22 -4.78 -17.51
C GLY A 41 -21.12 -3.27 -17.69
N ILE A 42 -19.91 -2.70 -17.70
CA ILE A 42 -19.68 -1.29 -18.04
C ILE A 42 -20.01 -1.05 -19.51
N LYS A 43 -20.71 0.05 -19.77
CA LYS A 43 -21.10 0.49 -21.11
C LYS A 43 -20.41 1.80 -21.44
N ILE A 44 -19.62 1.79 -22.52
CA ILE A 44 -19.03 3.00 -23.09
C ILE A 44 -19.82 3.38 -24.33
N THR A 45 -20.53 4.51 -24.25
CA THR A 45 -21.39 5.00 -25.34
C THR A 45 -20.56 5.65 -26.44
N ASP A 46 -19.57 6.47 -26.07
CA ASP A 46 -18.74 7.22 -26.99
C ASP A 46 -17.34 7.48 -26.43
N TRP A 47 -16.38 6.66 -26.86
CA TRP A 47 -14.95 6.86 -26.56
C TRP A 47 -14.41 8.19 -27.07
N SER A 48 -15.10 8.90 -27.98
CA SER A 48 -14.69 10.23 -28.46
C SER A 48 -14.75 11.30 -27.36
N GLN A 49 -15.57 11.09 -26.32
CA GLN A 49 -15.73 12.00 -25.19
C GLN A 49 -14.61 11.94 -24.15
N TRP A 50 -13.67 10.99 -24.26
CA TRP A 50 -12.51 10.93 -23.40
C TRP A 50 -11.72 12.25 -23.42
N GLU A 51 -11.47 12.81 -22.24
CA GLU A 51 -10.56 13.94 -22.04
C GLU A 51 -9.20 13.43 -21.57
N ASP A 52 -8.13 13.81 -22.29
CA ASP A 52 -6.79 13.39 -21.91
C ASP A 52 -6.38 14.02 -20.56
N PRO A 53 -6.10 13.21 -19.51
CA PRO A 53 -5.79 13.72 -18.17
C PRO A 53 -4.47 14.51 -18.15
N PHE A 54 -3.58 14.21 -19.07
CA PHE A 54 -2.35 14.94 -19.31
C PHE A 54 -1.97 14.84 -20.79
N ARG A 55 -1.19 15.81 -21.28
CA ARG A 55 -0.88 15.98 -22.70
C ARG A 55 0.64 15.98 -22.93
N LEU A 56 1.29 14.87 -22.62
CA LEU A 56 2.73 14.67 -22.82
C LEU A 56 2.99 13.79 -24.04
N THR A 57 3.64 14.35 -25.06
CA THR A 57 4.19 13.56 -26.17
C THR A 57 5.47 12.85 -25.71
N MET A 58 5.86 11.77 -26.40
CA MET A 58 7.00 10.94 -25.98
C MET A 58 8.32 11.71 -25.88
N ASP A 59 8.58 12.67 -26.77
CA ASP A 59 9.76 13.54 -26.70
C ASP A 59 9.78 14.38 -25.41
N SER A 60 8.62 14.89 -25.00
CA SER A 60 8.47 15.66 -23.76
C SER A 60 8.58 14.77 -22.53
N TYR A 61 7.96 13.59 -22.55
CA TYR A 61 8.08 12.59 -21.49
C TYR A 61 9.56 12.22 -21.27
N TRP A 62 10.27 11.79 -22.31
CA TRP A 62 11.68 11.42 -22.21
C TRP A 62 12.55 12.58 -21.73
N LYS A 63 12.33 13.80 -22.24
CA LYS A 63 13.09 14.98 -21.82
C LYS A 63 12.95 15.25 -20.33
N TYR A 64 11.72 15.29 -19.80
CA TYR A 64 11.50 15.60 -18.38
C TYR A 64 11.94 14.45 -17.47
N GLN A 65 11.63 13.21 -17.84
CA GLN A 65 12.01 12.03 -17.06
C GLN A 65 13.53 11.87 -16.99
N ALA A 66 14.26 12.05 -18.10
CA ALA A 66 15.71 11.94 -18.09
C ALA A 66 16.39 12.98 -17.17
N GLU A 67 15.89 14.22 -17.11
CA GLU A 67 16.43 15.24 -16.21
C GLU A 67 16.14 14.95 -14.73
N LYS A 68 15.00 14.31 -14.43
CA LYS A 68 14.67 13.84 -13.08
C LYS A 68 15.60 12.70 -12.66
N GLU A 69 15.78 11.70 -13.53
CA GLU A 69 16.63 10.54 -13.24
C GLU A 69 18.10 10.94 -13.07
N LYS A 70 18.65 11.83 -13.91
CA LYS A 70 20.03 12.32 -13.74
C LYS A 70 20.28 12.91 -12.34
N LYS A 71 19.33 13.72 -11.85
CA LYS A 71 19.44 14.33 -10.51
C LYS A 71 19.26 13.29 -9.41
N LEU A 72 18.28 12.40 -9.56
CA LEU A 72 17.98 11.34 -8.60
C LEU A 72 19.20 10.44 -8.37
N TYR A 73 19.78 9.89 -9.45
CA TYR A 73 20.94 9.00 -9.33
C TYR A 73 22.20 9.72 -8.85
N ALA A 74 22.41 10.98 -9.21
CA ALA A 74 23.52 11.77 -8.64
C ALA A 74 23.40 11.88 -7.11
N ILE A 75 22.18 12.01 -6.58
CA ILE A 75 21.94 12.05 -5.13
C ILE A 75 22.08 10.66 -4.50
N PHE A 76 21.60 9.59 -5.15
CA PHE A 76 21.80 8.22 -4.66
C PHE A 76 23.29 7.86 -4.58
N ASP A 77 24.07 8.22 -5.60
CA ASP A 77 25.52 8.01 -5.60
C ASP A 77 26.19 8.81 -4.48
N ALA A 78 25.83 10.08 -4.31
CA ALA A 78 26.35 10.91 -3.22
C ALA A 78 25.95 10.37 -1.83
N PHE A 79 24.71 9.90 -1.66
CA PHE A 79 24.24 9.29 -0.43
C PHE A 79 25.06 8.04 -0.09
N ALA A 80 25.24 7.13 -1.05
CA ALA A 80 26.03 5.92 -0.85
C ALA A 80 27.51 6.22 -0.60
N GLN A 81 28.10 7.15 -1.36
CA GLN A 81 29.51 7.53 -1.24
C GLN A 81 29.84 8.14 0.13
N ASN A 82 28.90 8.90 0.70
CA ASN A 82 29.07 9.55 2.00
C ASN A 82 28.52 8.73 3.18
N ASN A 83 28.16 7.45 2.96
CA ASN A 83 27.53 6.59 3.97
C ASN A 83 26.31 7.26 4.64
N GLY A 84 25.44 7.89 3.86
CA GLY A 84 24.33 8.70 4.38
C GLY A 84 23.34 7.91 5.25
N HIS A 85 23.34 6.58 5.19
CA HIS A 85 22.58 5.73 6.11
C HIS A 85 22.95 5.95 7.59
N GLN A 86 24.12 6.51 7.88
CA GLN A 86 24.56 6.82 9.25
C GLN A 86 23.90 8.09 9.80
N ASN A 87 23.28 8.90 8.94
CA ASN A 87 22.66 10.18 9.27
C ASN A 87 21.18 10.07 9.65
N ILE A 88 20.58 8.88 9.56
CA ILE A 88 19.21 8.65 10.01
C ILE A 88 19.09 8.83 11.53
N SER A 89 17.86 9.08 12.00
CA SER A 89 17.54 9.34 13.40
C SER A 89 17.95 8.19 14.33
N ASP A 90 17.48 6.98 14.01
CA ASP A 90 17.79 5.74 14.72
C ASP A 90 17.62 4.53 13.78
N ALA A 91 18.35 3.43 13.97
CA ALA A 91 18.21 2.26 13.11
C ALA A 91 16.83 1.57 13.22
N ARG A 92 16.03 1.86 14.26
CA ARG A 92 14.60 1.51 14.30
C ARG A 92 13.84 1.97 13.05
N TYR A 93 14.18 3.15 12.51
CA TYR A 93 13.59 3.71 11.29
C TYR A 93 13.67 2.73 10.10
N VAL A 94 14.75 1.95 10.00
CA VAL A 94 14.97 1.06 8.86
C VAL A 94 13.91 -0.04 8.78
N ASN A 95 13.21 -0.37 9.87
CA ASN A 95 12.09 -1.31 9.83
C ASN A 95 10.92 -0.81 8.97
N ALA A 96 10.73 0.52 8.88
CA ALA A 96 9.78 1.10 7.91
C ALA A 96 10.22 0.81 6.47
N LEU A 97 11.53 0.87 6.19
CA LEU A 97 12.09 0.54 4.87
C LEU A 97 11.98 -0.95 4.55
N LYS A 98 12.13 -1.84 5.55
CA LYS A 98 11.91 -3.29 5.40
C LYS A 98 10.46 -3.57 4.99
N LEU A 99 9.50 -2.94 5.65
CA LEU A 99 8.08 -3.01 5.28
C LEU A 99 7.84 -2.43 3.88
N PHE A 100 8.44 -1.29 3.55
CA PHE A 100 8.28 -0.63 2.26
C PHE A 100 8.80 -1.49 1.10
N LEU A 101 10.04 -1.97 1.18
CA LEU A 101 10.68 -2.71 0.09
C LEU A 101 10.00 -4.06 -0.17
N THR A 102 9.46 -4.70 0.87
CA THR A 102 8.83 -6.03 0.76
C THR A 102 7.31 -5.95 0.57
N GLY A 103 6.67 -4.88 1.02
CA GLY A 103 5.22 -4.70 0.98
C GLY A 103 4.72 -3.76 -0.11
N VAL A 104 5.40 -2.64 -0.35
CA VAL A 104 4.98 -1.57 -1.27
C VAL A 104 5.68 -1.65 -2.61
N SER A 105 7.00 -1.79 -2.65
CA SER A 105 7.75 -1.85 -3.92
C SER A 105 7.32 -2.96 -4.89
N PRO A 106 6.88 -4.15 -4.42
CA PRO A 106 6.30 -5.15 -5.31
C PRO A 106 4.95 -4.73 -5.90
N LEU A 107 4.20 -3.85 -5.23
CA LEU A 107 2.95 -3.30 -5.75
C LEU A 107 3.21 -2.37 -6.93
N GLU A 108 4.28 -1.58 -6.93
CA GLU A 108 4.67 -0.78 -8.10
C GLU A 108 4.94 -1.69 -9.31
N HIS A 109 5.61 -2.83 -9.07
CA HIS A 109 5.85 -3.79 -10.14
C HIS A 109 4.57 -4.47 -10.63
N ALA A 110 3.63 -4.76 -9.72
CA ALA A 110 2.32 -5.29 -10.06
C ALA A 110 1.48 -4.25 -10.82
N ALA A 111 1.54 -2.97 -10.44
CA ALA A 111 0.90 -1.85 -11.12
C ALA A 111 1.45 -1.68 -12.54
N PHE A 112 2.77 -1.71 -12.73
CA PHE A 112 3.40 -1.75 -14.04
C PHE A 112 2.77 -2.82 -14.94
N GLN A 113 2.67 -4.06 -14.43
CA GLN A 113 2.09 -5.17 -15.19
C GLN A 113 0.59 -4.96 -15.48
N GLY A 114 -0.17 -4.49 -14.48
CA GLY A 114 -1.60 -4.20 -14.61
C GLY A 114 -1.89 -3.12 -15.64
N TYR A 115 -1.21 -1.97 -15.53
CA TYR A 115 -1.34 -0.86 -16.46
C TYR A 115 -0.82 -1.18 -17.86
N ALA A 116 0.20 -2.05 -17.99
CA ALA A 116 0.62 -2.56 -19.30
C ALA A 116 -0.50 -3.40 -19.97
N LYS A 117 -1.21 -4.24 -19.21
CA LYS A 117 -2.37 -4.99 -19.71
C LYS A 117 -3.51 -4.03 -20.08
N THR A 118 -3.93 -3.13 -19.19
CA THR A 118 -5.07 -2.23 -19.47
C THR A 118 -4.75 -1.23 -20.58
N GLY A 119 -3.50 -0.78 -20.68
CA GLY A 119 -2.97 0.01 -21.79
C GLY A 119 -3.02 -0.70 -23.15
N ARG A 120 -3.30 -2.01 -23.19
CA ARG A 120 -3.63 -2.74 -24.41
C ARG A 120 -5.15 -2.97 -24.57
N GLN A 121 -5.87 -3.22 -23.48
CA GLN A 121 -7.25 -3.73 -23.54
C GLN A 121 -8.31 -2.67 -23.88
N PHE A 122 -8.08 -1.39 -23.57
CA PHE A 122 -9.07 -0.37 -23.95
C PHE A 122 -9.10 -0.09 -25.45
N SER A 123 -10.28 -0.02 -26.04
CA SER A 123 -10.49 0.36 -27.43
C SER A 123 -10.33 1.87 -27.65
N GLY A 124 -10.53 2.68 -26.61
CA GLY A 124 -10.20 4.11 -26.61
C GLY A 124 -8.68 4.37 -26.59
N THR A 125 -8.14 4.93 -27.69
CA THR A 125 -6.71 5.21 -27.82
C THR A 125 -6.16 6.18 -26.77
N GLY A 126 -6.95 7.17 -26.35
CA GLY A 126 -6.53 8.13 -25.31
C GLY A 126 -6.29 7.45 -23.96
N ALA A 127 -7.24 6.60 -23.54
CA ALA A 127 -7.11 5.80 -22.32
C ALA A 127 -5.91 4.85 -22.39
N ARG A 128 -5.66 4.19 -23.54
CA ARG A 128 -4.47 3.34 -23.74
C ARG A 128 -3.18 4.10 -23.51
N VAL A 129 -3.02 5.27 -24.13
CA VAL A 129 -1.80 6.08 -24.02
C VAL A 129 -1.59 6.55 -22.57
N ALA A 130 -2.64 6.95 -21.86
CA ALA A 130 -2.54 7.31 -20.44
C ALA A 130 -2.11 6.13 -19.57
N CYS A 131 -2.73 4.95 -19.75
CA CYS A 131 -2.36 3.73 -19.03
C CYS A 131 -0.92 3.28 -19.37
N GLN A 132 -0.46 3.43 -20.60
CA GLN A 132 0.91 3.07 -21.00
C GLN A 132 1.95 4.01 -20.38
N MET A 133 1.67 5.32 -20.35
CA MET A 133 2.52 6.28 -19.64
C MET A 133 2.58 5.97 -18.15
N GLN A 134 1.44 5.62 -17.56
CA GLN A 134 1.41 5.18 -16.18
C GLN A 134 2.22 3.89 -15.96
N ALA A 135 2.04 2.86 -16.78
CA ALA A 135 2.78 1.61 -16.66
C ALA A 135 4.32 1.84 -16.62
N ILE A 136 4.84 2.71 -17.47
CA ILE A 136 6.28 3.00 -17.49
C ILE A 136 6.72 3.88 -16.32
N ASP A 137 5.84 4.72 -15.76
CA ASP A 137 6.09 5.41 -14.49
C ASP A 137 6.16 4.40 -13.33
N GLU A 138 5.26 3.41 -13.27
CA GLU A 138 5.29 2.38 -12.22
C GLU A 138 6.54 1.49 -12.31
N LEU A 139 7.00 1.20 -13.54
CA LEU A 139 8.27 0.52 -13.74
C LEU A 139 9.45 1.36 -13.21
N ARG A 140 9.41 2.67 -13.44
CA ARG A 140 10.39 3.62 -12.90
C ARG A 140 10.35 3.61 -11.37
N HIS A 141 9.18 3.65 -10.75
CA HIS A 141 9.05 3.61 -9.28
C HIS A 141 9.60 2.30 -8.72
N SER A 142 9.18 1.17 -9.29
CA SER A 142 9.69 -0.16 -8.94
C SER A 142 11.23 -0.20 -8.94
N GLN A 143 11.88 0.24 -10.02
CA GLN A 143 13.33 0.20 -10.15
C GLN A 143 14.06 1.21 -9.26
N THR A 144 13.58 2.45 -9.20
CA THR A 144 14.22 3.50 -8.40
C THR A 144 14.10 3.22 -6.91
N GLN A 145 13.03 2.56 -6.45
CA GLN A 145 12.90 2.08 -5.08
C GLN A 145 13.91 0.96 -4.75
N GLN A 146 14.16 0.02 -5.68
CA GLN A 146 15.25 -0.96 -5.50
C GLN A 146 16.60 -0.27 -5.34
N HIS A 147 16.89 0.74 -6.17
CA HIS A 147 18.14 1.47 -6.11
C HIS A 147 18.27 2.35 -4.85
N ALA A 148 17.19 3.00 -4.41
CA ALA A 148 17.15 3.77 -3.17
C ALA A 148 17.46 2.88 -1.96
N MET A 149 16.86 1.69 -1.91
CA MET A 149 17.02 0.76 -0.79
C MET A 149 18.31 -0.06 -0.86
N SER A 150 18.97 -0.09 -2.03
CA SER A 150 20.18 -0.89 -2.26
C SER A 150 21.30 -0.59 -1.26
N HIS A 151 21.51 0.67 -0.89
CA HIS A 151 22.53 1.03 0.09
C HIS A 151 22.14 0.58 1.50
N TYR A 152 20.89 0.75 1.91
CA TYR A 152 20.40 0.25 3.20
C TYR A 152 20.53 -1.27 3.32
N ASN A 153 20.23 -2.02 2.27
CA ASN A 153 20.37 -3.48 2.24
C ASN A 153 21.82 -3.97 2.50
N LYS A 154 22.84 -3.16 2.17
CA LYS A 154 24.25 -3.48 2.49
C LYS A 154 24.57 -3.33 3.99
N HIS A 155 23.75 -2.58 4.71
CA HIS A 155 24.04 -2.14 6.07
C HIS A 155 23.07 -2.69 7.11
N PHE A 156 21.85 -3.08 6.73
CA PHE A 156 20.80 -3.54 7.63
C PHE A 156 20.15 -4.83 7.12
N ASN A 157 19.60 -5.60 8.05
CA ASN A 157 18.97 -6.89 7.79
C ASN A 157 17.53 -6.75 7.26
N GLY A 158 16.92 -7.83 6.79
CA GLY A 158 15.50 -7.90 6.40
C GLY A 158 15.11 -7.26 5.06
N LEU A 159 16.09 -6.72 4.32
CA LEU A 159 15.89 -6.07 3.00
C LEU A 159 16.35 -6.96 1.81
N HIS A 160 16.89 -8.15 2.10
CA HIS A 160 17.77 -8.86 1.17
C HIS A 160 17.06 -9.73 0.12
N ASP A 161 15.80 -10.13 0.37
CA ASP A 161 15.05 -11.03 -0.53
C ASP A 161 13.59 -10.60 -0.73
N ALA A 162 13.40 -9.31 -1.00
CA ALA A 162 12.11 -8.65 -0.95
C ALA A 162 11.02 -9.27 -1.84
N ALA A 163 11.34 -9.59 -3.10
CA ALA A 163 10.39 -10.20 -4.02
C ALA A 163 10.03 -11.63 -3.61
N HIS A 164 11.00 -12.41 -3.13
CA HIS A 164 10.76 -13.77 -2.64
C HIS A 164 9.83 -13.77 -1.42
N MET A 165 10.09 -12.87 -0.47
CA MET A 165 9.28 -12.70 0.73
C MET A 165 7.86 -12.25 0.39
N HIS A 166 7.67 -11.33 -0.55
CA HIS A 166 6.35 -10.82 -0.94
C HIS A 166 5.37 -11.93 -1.34
N ASP A 167 5.86 -12.95 -2.04
CA ASP A 167 5.05 -14.08 -2.50
C ASP A 167 4.75 -15.14 -1.43
N ARG A 168 5.34 -15.02 -0.22
CA ARG A 168 5.35 -16.12 0.77
C ARG A 168 4.99 -15.68 2.18
N VAL A 169 5.60 -14.61 2.68
CA VAL A 169 5.50 -14.20 4.09
C VAL A 169 4.07 -13.82 4.44
N TRP A 170 3.62 -14.29 5.60
CA TRP A 170 2.21 -14.25 5.99
C TRP A 170 1.57 -12.85 5.94
N PHE A 171 2.25 -11.81 6.42
CA PHE A 171 1.68 -10.46 6.41
C PHE A 171 1.79 -9.77 5.04
N LEU A 172 2.68 -10.25 4.16
CA LEU A 172 2.86 -9.74 2.79
C LEU A 172 1.80 -10.29 1.83
N SER A 173 1.06 -11.33 2.23
CA SER A 173 -0.15 -11.73 1.51
C SER A 173 -1.25 -10.66 1.54
N VAL A 174 -1.20 -9.72 2.51
CA VAL A 174 -2.12 -8.57 2.58
C VAL A 174 -1.95 -7.64 1.36
N PRO A 175 -0.77 -7.02 1.12
CA PRO A 175 -0.54 -6.22 -0.09
C PRO A 175 -0.63 -7.07 -1.37
N LYS A 176 -0.07 -8.29 -1.38
CA LYS A 176 -0.11 -9.16 -2.56
C LYS A 176 -1.55 -9.45 -2.99
N SER A 177 -2.41 -9.90 -2.07
CA SER A 177 -3.80 -10.24 -2.39
C SER A 177 -4.64 -9.02 -2.79
N PHE A 178 -4.32 -7.83 -2.29
CA PHE A 178 -4.96 -6.59 -2.73
C PHE A 178 -4.71 -6.35 -4.23
N PHE A 179 -3.45 -6.45 -4.67
CA PHE A 179 -3.11 -6.23 -6.09
C PHE A 179 -3.46 -7.43 -6.99
N ASP A 180 -3.37 -8.66 -6.49
CA ASP A 180 -3.83 -9.84 -7.24
C ASP A 180 -5.35 -9.80 -7.47
N ASP A 181 -6.14 -9.33 -6.50
CA ASP A 181 -7.58 -9.06 -6.67
C ASP A 181 -7.81 -8.02 -7.78
N ALA A 182 -7.04 -6.92 -7.80
CA ALA A 182 -7.18 -5.86 -8.80
C ALA A 182 -6.78 -6.33 -10.21
N ARG A 183 -5.66 -7.05 -10.34
CA ARG A 183 -5.13 -7.51 -11.64
C ARG A 183 -5.90 -8.66 -12.26
N THR A 184 -6.60 -9.44 -11.44
CA THR A 184 -7.48 -10.53 -11.90
C THR A 184 -8.90 -10.07 -12.18
N ALA A 185 -9.25 -8.83 -11.79
CA ALA A 185 -10.48 -8.19 -12.23
C ALA A 185 -10.40 -7.77 -13.72
N GLY A 186 -11.49 -7.22 -14.23
CA GLY A 186 -11.48 -6.64 -15.58
C GLY A 186 -10.85 -5.25 -15.63
N PRO A 187 -10.68 -4.70 -16.84
CA PRO A 187 -9.94 -3.47 -17.04
C PRO A 187 -10.60 -2.24 -16.39
N PHE A 188 -11.94 -2.17 -16.32
CA PHE A 188 -12.64 -1.04 -15.70
C PHE A 188 -12.61 -1.10 -14.16
N GLU A 189 -12.75 -2.30 -13.59
CA GLU A 189 -12.55 -2.49 -12.15
C GLU A 189 -11.11 -2.17 -11.76
N PHE A 190 -10.10 -2.61 -12.54
CA PHE A 190 -8.70 -2.30 -12.27
C PHE A 190 -8.43 -0.79 -12.17
N LEU A 191 -8.95 0.02 -13.10
CA LEU A 191 -8.83 1.49 -13.04
C LEU A 191 -9.57 2.09 -11.85
N THR A 192 -10.75 1.56 -11.51
CA THR A 192 -11.52 2.03 -10.35
C THR A 192 -10.81 1.67 -9.04
N ALA A 193 -10.17 0.51 -8.99
CA ALA A 193 -9.40 0.02 -7.85
C ALA A 193 -8.10 0.78 -7.65
N ILE A 194 -7.29 0.90 -8.70
CA ILE A 194 -5.93 1.41 -8.60
C ILE A 194 -5.91 2.90 -8.89
N SER A 195 -6.30 3.36 -10.08
CA SER A 195 -6.22 4.79 -10.42
C SER A 195 -7.11 5.66 -9.55
N PHE A 196 -8.39 5.28 -9.38
CA PHE A 196 -9.32 6.09 -8.56
C PHE A 196 -9.15 5.82 -7.07
N SER A 197 -9.38 4.59 -6.62
CA SER A 197 -9.44 4.32 -5.17
C SER A 197 -8.06 4.41 -4.51
N PHE A 198 -7.02 3.80 -5.08
CA PHE A 198 -5.68 3.79 -4.47
C PHE A 198 -4.88 5.06 -4.73
N GLU A 199 -4.76 5.48 -5.99
CA GLU A 199 -3.86 6.57 -6.41
C GLU A 199 -4.49 7.96 -6.38
N TYR A 200 -5.80 8.07 -6.22
CA TYR A 200 -6.46 9.37 -6.03
C TYR A 200 -7.01 9.52 -4.61
N VAL A 201 -7.93 8.63 -4.19
CA VAL A 201 -8.61 8.77 -2.89
C VAL A 201 -7.66 8.48 -1.72
N LEU A 202 -6.83 7.46 -1.83
CA LEU A 202 -6.03 6.93 -0.72
C LEU A 202 -4.53 7.24 -0.81
N THR A 203 -4.04 7.80 -1.93
CA THR A 203 -2.61 7.91 -2.23
C THR A 203 -1.82 8.64 -1.14
N ASN A 204 -2.36 9.73 -0.62
CA ASN A 204 -1.68 10.54 0.38
C ASN A 204 -1.49 9.80 1.71
N LEU A 205 -2.35 8.82 2.02
CA LEU A 205 -2.23 7.98 3.22
C LEU A 205 -1.14 6.92 3.10
N LEU A 206 -0.61 6.67 1.89
CA LEU A 206 0.60 5.89 1.67
C LEU A 206 1.82 6.80 1.49
N PHE A 207 1.73 7.74 0.55
CA PHE A 207 2.85 8.53 0.08
C PHE A 207 3.37 9.49 1.16
N VAL A 208 2.49 10.27 1.79
CA VAL A 208 2.91 11.27 2.78
C VAL A 208 3.62 10.62 3.97
N PRO A 209 3.07 9.56 4.63
CA PRO A 209 3.74 8.94 5.76
C PRO A 209 5.16 8.45 5.48
N PHE A 210 5.40 7.77 4.35
CA PHE A 210 6.75 7.30 4.02
C PHE A 210 7.69 8.44 3.63
N MET A 211 7.25 9.35 2.76
CA MET A 211 8.14 10.39 2.22
C MET A 211 8.43 11.51 3.23
N SER A 212 7.43 11.94 4.00
CA SER A 212 7.66 12.88 5.10
C SER A 212 8.35 12.21 6.29
N GLY A 213 8.05 10.95 6.57
CA GLY A 213 8.75 10.15 7.57
C GLY A 213 10.24 10.08 7.29
N ALA A 214 10.62 9.86 6.02
CA ALA A 214 12.01 9.92 5.57
C ALA A 214 12.66 11.29 5.84
N ALA A 215 11.97 12.39 5.48
CA ALA A 215 12.47 13.74 5.72
C ALA A 215 12.73 14.04 7.21
N TYR A 216 11.80 13.66 8.09
CA TYR A 216 11.90 13.89 9.53
C TYR A 216 12.93 12.98 10.22
N ASN A 217 13.31 11.88 9.58
CA ASN A 217 14.24 10.89 10.12
C ASN A 217 15.59 10.87 9.41
N GLY A 218 15.90 11.87 8.57
CA GLY A 218 17.22 12.03 7.96
C GLY A 218 17.52 11.10 6.78
N ASP A 219 16.51 10.43 6.22
CA ASP A 219 16.69 9.55 5.06
C ASP A 219 16.64 10.34 3.75
N MET A 220 17.83 10.72 3.28
CA MET A 220 17.99 11.47 2.03
C MET A 220 17.62 10.64 0.79
N ALA A 221 17.80 9.32 0.78
CA ALA A 221 17.51 8.51 -0.40
C ALA A 221 16.00 8.45 -0.65
N THR A 222 15.22 8.08 0.36
CA THR A 222 13.76 7.96 0.24
C THR A 222 13.09 9.31 0.01
N VAL A 223 13.50 10.37 0.71
CA VAL A 223 12.90 11.70 0.49
C VAL A 223 13.17 12.22 -0.94
N THR A 224 14.35 11.94 -1.49
CA THR A 224 14.69 12.33 -2.86
C THR A 224 13.88 11.56 -3.89
N PHE A 225 13.67 10.25 -3.67
CA PHE A 225 12.70 9.47 -4.45
C PHE A 225 11.31 10.12 -4.39
N GLY A 226 10.81 10.43 -3.20
CA GLY A 226 9.51 11.07 -3.01
C GLY A 226 9.37 12.37 -3.82
N PHE A 227 10.31 13.30 -3.69
CA PHE A 227 10.29 14.53 -4.51
C PHE A 227 10.36 14.25 -6.02
N SER A 228 11.08 13.21 -6.42
CA SER A 228 11.17 12.80 -7.81
C SER A 228 9.88 12.14 -8.32
N ALA A 229 9.10 11.45 -7.49
CA ALA A 229 7.85 10.80 -7.88
C ALA A 229 6.66 11.77 -7.94
N GLN A 230 6.66 12.88 -7.19
CA GLN A 230 5.52 13.81 -7.07
C GLN A 230 4.86 14.24 -8.40
N SER A 231 5.64 14.52 -9.44
CA SER A 231 5.07 14.93 -10.73
C SER A 231 4.44 13.77 -11.52
N ASP A 232 4.82 12.53 -11.20
CA ASP A 232 4.21 11.32 -11.76
C ASP A 232 2.89 11.06 -11.04
N GLU A 233 2.89 11.09 -9.69
CA GLU A 233 1.68 11.01 -8.88
C GLU A 233 0.64 12.06 -9.27
N ALA A 234 1.05 13.28 -9.60
CA ALA A 234 0.14 14.31 -10.09
C ALA A 234 -0.58 13.89 -11.40
N ARG A 235 0.09 13.15 -12.29
CA ARG A 235 -0.51 12.59 -13.50
C ARG A 235 -1.43 11.41 -13.19
N HIS A 236 -1.00 10.52 -12.29
CA HIS A 236 -1.77 9.35 -11.85
C HIS A 236 -3.08 9.76 -11.16
N MET A 237 -3.01 10.73 -10.25
CA MET A 237 -4.18 11.36 -9.63
C MET A 237 -5.14 11.93 -10.68
N THR A 238 -4.62 12.64 -11.68
CA THR A 238 -5.47 13.20 -12.74
C THR A 238 -6.11 12.10 -13.59
N LEU A 239 -5.39 11.01 -13.88
CA LEU A 239 -5.99 9.85 -14.54
C LEU A 239 -7.11 9.23 -13.69
N GLY A 240 -6.88 9.02 -12.40
CA GLY A 240 -7.87 8.47 -11.46
C GLY A 240 -9.16 9.27 -11.41
N LEU A 241 -9.06 10.60 -11.41
CA LEU A 241 -10.24 11.46 -11.39
C LEU A 241 -10.96 11.51 -12.74
N GLU A 242 -10.24 11.57 -13.85
CA GLU A 242 -10.87 11.64 -15.17
C GLU A 242 -11.49 10.30 -15.58
N VAL A 243 -10.90 9.18 -15.17
CA VAL A 243 -11.45 7.86 -15.53
C VAL A 243 -12.78 7.57 -14.84
N ILE A 244 -12.92 7.94 -13.56
CA ILE A 244 -14.18 7.72 -12.84
C ILE A 244 -15.29 8.59 -13.40
N LYS A 245 -15.01 9.87 -13.69
CA LYS A 245 -15.98 10.79 -14.31
C LYS A 245 -16.39 10.27 -15.68
N PHE A 246 -15.43 9.86 -16.50
CA PHE A 246 -15.71 9.32 -17.82
C PHE A 246 -16.66 8.13 -17.72
N ILE A 247 -16.33 7.10 -16.93
CA ILE A 247 -17.17 5.90 -16.80
C ILE A 247 -18.58 6.26 -16.32
N LEU A 248 -18.72 7.15 -15.33
CA LEU A 248 -20.02 7.59 -14.80
C LEU A 248 -20.86 8.36 -15.82
N GLU A 249 -20.24 9.17 -16.67
CA GLU A 249 -20.92 9.96 -17.70
C GLU A 249 -21.31 9.13 -18.93
N GLN A 250 -20.67 7.97 -19.15
CA GLN A 250 -20.91 7.17 -20.35
C GLN A 250 -22.26 6.44 -20.35
N HIS A 251 -22.78 6.02 -19.19
CA HIS A 251 -24.08 5.33 -19.10
C HIS A 251 -24.57 5.27 -17.64
N GLU A 252 -25.88 5.46 -17.41
CA GLU A 252 -26.47 5.42 -16.06
C GLU A 252 -26.32 4.06 -15.35
N ASP A 253 -26.46 2.95 -16.08
CA ASP A 253 -26.17 1.59 -15.58
C ASP A 253 -24.74 1.39 -15.04
N ASN A 254 -23.78 2.27 -15.38
CA ASN A 254 -22.44 2.19 -14.83
C ASN A 254 -22.41 2.64 -13.36
N VAL A 255 -23.30 3.53 -12.93
CA VAL A 255 -23.29 4.13 -11.59
C VAL A 255 -23.40 3.07 -10.48
N PRO A 256 -24.33 2.10 -10.51
CA PRO A 256 -24.39 1.06 -9.49
C PRO A 256 -23.17 0.11 -9.49
N ILE A 257 -22.56 -0.13 -10.65
CA ILE A 257 -21.35 -0.97 -10.77
C ILE A 257 -20.17 -0.25 -10.11
N VAL A 258 -19.95 1.01 -10.52
CA VAL A 258 -18.90 1.87 -9.97
C VAL A 258 -19.07 2.09 -8.47
N GLN A 259 -20.29 2.34 -7.98
CA GLN A 259 -20.54 2.50 -6.55
C GLN A 259 -20.10 1.26 -5.74
N ARG A 260 -20.37 0.06 -6.27
CA ARG A 260 -19.98 -1.21 -5.63
C ARG A 260 -18.46 -1.36 -5.59
N TRP A 261 -17.78 -1.00 -6.68
CA TRP A 261 -16.32 -0.99 -6.72
C TRP A 261 -15.73 0.04 -5.77
N ILE A 262 -16.30 1.24 -5.67
CA ILE A 262 -15.90 2.25 -4.69
C ILE A 262 -16.01 1.69 -3.26
N ASP A 263 -17.12 1.04 -2.92
CA ASP A 263 -17.30 0.42 -1.60
C ASP A 263 -16.24 -0.68 -1.34
N LYS A 264 -16.02 -1.58 -2.30
CA LYS A 264 -15.04 -2.67 -2.24
C LYS A 264 -13.62 -2.15 -2.05
N TRP A 265 -13.19 -1.24 -2.93
CA TRP A 265 -11.80 -0.81 -3.03
C TRP A 265 -11.43 0.25 -2.00
N PHE A 266 -12.38 1.05 -1.52
CA PHE A 266 -12.22 1.80 -0.28
C PHE A 266 -11.88 0.86 0.87
N TRP A 267 -12.68 -0.19 1.09
CA TRP A 267 -12.49 -1.06 2.26
C TRP A 267 -11.22 -1.90 2.17
N ARG A 268 -10.94 -2.46 0.98
CA ARG A 268 -9.70 -3.20 0.71
C ARG A 268 -8.48 -2.31 0.87
N GLY A 269 -8.54 -1.07 0.38
CA GLY A 269 -7.48 -0.07 0.52
C GLY A 269 -7.28 0.36 1.99
N PHE A 270 -8.36 0.60 2.72
CA PHE A 270 -8.31 0.90 4.15
C PHE A 270 -7.64 -0.23 4.96
N ARG A 271 -7.97 -1.50 4.66
CA ARG A 271 -7.32 -2.65 5.30
C ARG A 271 -5.84 -2.75 4.96
N LEU A 272 -5.44 -2.49 3.71
CA LEU A 272 -4.03 -2.40 3.32
C LEU A 272 -3.30 -1.29 4.09
N LEU A 273 -3.88 -0.09 4.13
CA LEU A 273 -3.31 1.09 4.80
C LEU A 273 -3.17 0.93 6.32
N SER A 274 -3.81 -0.07 6.93
CA SER A 274 -3.56 -0.39 8.34
C SER A 274 -2.06 -0.63 8.61
N LEU A 275 -1.33 -1.26 7.69
CA LEU A 275 0.13 -1.43 7.79
C LEU A 275 0.88 -0.09 7.87
N VAL A 276 0.39 0.92 7.14
CA VAL A 276 0.99 2.27 7.12
C VAL A 276 0.69 3.00 8.43
N SER A 277 -0.50 2.82 9.01
CA SER A 277 -0.84 3.40 10.33
C SER A 277 0.14 2.95 11.42
N MET A 278 0.43 1.64 11.45
CA MET A 278 1.43 1.07 12.35
C MET A 278 2.81 1.65 12.09
N MET A 279 3.23 1.73 10.82
CA MET A 279 4.54 2.25 10.45
C MET A 279 4.74 3.68 10.95
N MET A 280 3.80 4.59 10.67
CA MET A 280 3.99 6.00 10.97
C MET A 280 3.94 6.32 12.47
N ASP A 281 3.10 5.61 13.23
CA ASP A 281 2.96 5.86 14.67
C ASP A 281 4.04 5.18 15.51
N TYR A 282 4.67 4.09 15.03
CA TYR A 282 5.59 3.28 15.84
C TYR A 282 6.99 3.10 15.25
N MET A 283 7.13 3.02 13.92
CA MET A 283 8.42 2.71 13.28
C MET A 283 9.29 3.95 13.02
N LEU A 284 8.71 5.14 12.99
CA LEU A 284 9.42 6.40 12.77
C LEU A 284 9.86 6.99 14.10
N PRO A 285 11.16 7.04 14.48
CA PRO A 285 11.59 7.61 15.75
C PRO A 285 11.11 9.05 15.94
N ASN A 286 11.36 9.91 14.94
CA ASN A 286 10.82 11.25 14.88
C ASN A 286 9.46 11.20 14.17
N LYS A 287 8.39 11.48 14.91
CA LYS A 287 7.02 11.45 14.41
C LYS A 287 6.75 12.66 13.51
N VAL A 288 5.91 12.47 12.49
CA VAL A 288 5.45 13.54 11.60
C VAL A 288 4.10 14.07 12.06
N MET A 289 3.12 13.17 12.12
CA MET A 289 1.74 13.32 12.58
C MET A 289 1.24 11.94 12.99
N SER A 290 0.12 11.86 13.70
CA SER A 290 -0.51 10.56 13.98
C SER A 290 -1.29 10.03 12.78
N TRP A 291 -1.52 8.72 12.74
CA TRP A 291 -2.46 8.13 11.79
C TRP A 291 -3.86 8.77 11.88
N SER A 292 -4.32 9.13 13.08
CA SER A 292 -5.61 9.85 13.25
C SER A 292 -5.61 11.16 12.47
N GLU A 293 -4.59 12.00 12.64
CA GLU A 293 -4.45 13.28 11.94
C GLU A 293 -4.34 13.08 10.42
N ALA A 294 -3.60 12.07 9.97
CA ALA A 294 -3.48 11.74 8.55
C ALA A 294 -4.82 11.31 7.95
N TRP A 295 -5.57 10.43 8.62
CA TRP A 295 -6.88 9.99 8.16
C TRP A 295 -7.90 11.13 8.11
N GLU A 296 -7.93 11.99 9.12
CA GLU A 296 -8.80 13.17 9.18
C GLU A 296 -8.56 14.11 7.99
N VAL A 297 -7.30 14.44 7.71
CA VAL A 297 -6.96 15.37 6.62
C VAL A 297 -7.15 14.71 5.26
N TYR A 298 -6.51 13.56 5.05
CA TYR A 298 -6.39 13.01 3.70
C TYR A 298 -7.60 12.19 3.25
N TYR A 299 -8.40 11.66 4.18
CA TYR A 299 -9.63 10.96 3.85
C TYR A 299 -10.89 11.75 4.24
N GLU A 300 -11.08 12.08 5.53
CA GLU A 300 -12.35 12.68 5.97
C GLU A 300 -12.60 14.07 5.33
N GLN A 301 -11.58 14.93 5.30
CA GLN A 301 -11.69 16.25 4.70
C GLN A 301 -11.56 16.20 3.17
N ASN A 302 -10.41 15.73 2.65
CA ASN A 302 -10.16 15.73 1.20
C ASN A 302 -11.09 14.77 0.46
N GLY A 303 -11.27 13.54 0.97
CA GLY A 303 -12.23 12.58 0.43
C GLY A 303 -13.67 13.05 0.59
N GLY A 304 -14.02 13.69 1.72
CA GLY A 304 -15.34 14.30 1.92
C GLY A 304 -15.68 15.34 0.84
N ALA A 305 -14.72 16.21 0.49
CA ALA A 305 -14.88 17.18 -0.60
C ALA A 305 -15.05 16.49 -1.97
N LEU A 306 -14.24 15.48 -2.26
CA LEU A 306 -14.35 14.70 -3.50
C LEU A 306 -15.72 14.02 -3.63
N PHE A 307 -16.16 13.29 -2.61
CA PHE A 307 -17.41 12.54 -2.70
C PHE A 307 -18.63 13.45 -2.81
N LYS A 308 -18.56 14.67 -2.25
CA LYS A 308 -19.56 15.72 -2.50
C LYS A 308 -19.61 16.15 -3.97
N ASP A 309 -18.45 16.27 -4.63
CA ASP A 309 -18.39 16.55 -6.07
C ASP A 309 -18.91 15.39 -6.93
N LEU A 310 -18.86 14.16 -6.42
CA LEU A 310 -19.35 12.96 -7.11
C LEU A 310 -20.87 12.72 -6.90
N GLU A 311 -21.51 13.38 -5.95
CA GLU A 311 -22.96 13.31 -5.72
C GLU A 311 -23.76 13.67 -6.98
N ARG A 312 -23.24 14.58 -7.83
CA ARG A 312 -23.88 14.96 -9.10
C ARG A 312 -24.03 13.81 -10.10
N TYR A 313 -23.25 12.73 -9.93
CA TYR A 313 -23.32 11.51 -10.73
C TYR A 313 -24.16 10.41 -10.04
N GLY A 314 -24.74 10.68 -8.87
CA GLY A 314 -25.44 9.69 -8.06
C GLY A 314 -24.54 8.79 -7.22
N ILE A 315 -23.25 9.12 -7.09
CA ILE A 315 -22.31 8.40 -6.20
C ILE A 315 -22.44 8.93 -4.78
N ARG A 316 -22.56 8.02 -3.83
CA ARG A 316 -22.46 8.30 -2.39
C ARG A 316 -21.05 7.98 -1.88
N PRO A 317 -20.66 8.53 -0.72
CA PRO A 317 -19.46 8.09 -0.02
C PRO A 317 -19.42 6.56 0.18
N PRO A 318 -18.22 5.97 0.33
CA PRO A 318 -18.04 4.54 0.46
C PRO A 318 -18.78 3.97 1.67
N LYS A 319 -19.31 2.76 1.53
CA LYS A 319 -19.93 2.03 2.63
C LYS A 319 -18.90 1.77 3.74
N TYR A 320 -19.33 1.85 5.00
CA TYR A 320 -18.50 1.67 6.20
C TYR A 320 -17.39 2.71 6.42
N GLN A 321 -17.43 3.85 5.73
CA GLN A 321 -16.48 4.94 6.03
C GLN A 321 -16.55 5.41 7.49
N ASP A 322 -17.73 5.35 8.11
CA ASP A 322 -17.95 5.67 9.52
C ASP A 322 -17.17 4.72 10.45
N VAL A 323 -17.16 3.43 10.13
CA VAL A 323 -16.37 2.42 10.85
C VAL A 323 -14.87 2.67 10.67
N ALA A 324 -14.43 3.07 9.48
CA ALA A 324 -13.03 3.42 9.24
C ALA A 324 -12.60 4.69 10.00
N ASN A 325 -13.48 5.70 10.04
CA ASN A 325 -13.28 6.95 10.76
C ASN A 325 -13.18 6.74 12.28
N ASP A 326 -13.96 5.82 12.85
CA ASP A 326 -13.83 5.43 14.27
C ASP A 326 -12.54 4.63 14.52
N ALA A 327 -12.23 3.70 13.62
CA ALA A 327 -11.07 2.82 13.73
C ALA A 327 -9.72 3.55 13.68
N LYS A 328 -9.66 4.80 13.18
CA LYS A 328 -8.41 5.58 13.18
C LYS A 328 -7.82 5.77 14.58
N HIS A 329 -8.64 5.77 15.63
CA HIS A 329 -8.19 5.89 17.02
C HIS A 329 -7.63 4.57 17.62
N HIS A 330 -7.61 3.51 16.83
CA HIS A 330 -7.29 2.16 17.27
C HIS A 330 -6.26 1.44 16.38
N LEU A 331 -6.24 1.76 15.08
CA LEU A 331 -5.64 0.94 14.04
C LEU A 331 -4.15 0.63 14.27
N SER A 332 -3.33 1.66 14.48
CA SER A 332 -1.88 1.52 14.63
C SER A 332 -1.52 0.68 15.87
N HIS A 333 -2.20 0.90 17.00
CA HIS A 333 -1.94 0.18 18.24
C HIS A 333 -2.37 -1.30 18.18
N GLN A 334 -3.50 -1.59 17.52
CA GLN A 334 -3.95 -2.96 17.30
C GLN A 334 -2.96 -3.75 16.43
N LEU A 335 -2.44 -3.12 15.37
CA LEU A 335 -1.44 -3.75 14.51
C LEU A 335 -0.09 -3.87 15.17
N TRP A 336 0.43 -2.82 15.83
CA TRP A 336 1.75 -2.89 16.47
C TRP A 336 1.82 -4.00 17.50
N THR A 337 0.78 -4.14 18.34
CA THR A 337 0.72 -5.24 19.32
C THR A 337 0.56 -6.62 18.68
N THR A 338 -0.07 -6.71 17.50
CA THR A 338 -0.13 -7.96 16.71
C THR A 338 1.24 -8.33 16.14
N PHE A 339 1.92 -7.38 15.50
CA PHE A 339 3.26 -7.60 14.98
C PHE A 339 4.27 -7.85 16.09
N TYR A 340 4.11 -7.21 17.25
CA TYR A 340 4.98 -7.42 18.41
C TYR A 340 5.04 -8.90 18.81
N GLN A 341 3.87 -9.52 18.99
CA GLN A 341 3.78 -10.92 19.41
C GLN A 341 4.10 -11.93 18.29
N TYR A 342 4.14 -11.49 17.03
CA TYR A 342 4.45 -12.34 15.87
C TYR A 342 5.77 -11.99 15.18
N SER A 343 6.60 -11.13 15.79
CA SER A 343 7.84 -10.66 15.14
C SER A 343 8.91 -11.74 14.97
N GLN A 344 8.72 -12.94 15.54
CA GLN A 344 9.52 -14.13 15.22
C GLN A 344 9.33 -14.60 13.77
N ALA A 345 8.24 -14.20 13.11
CA ALA A 345 7.88 -14.62 11.76
C ALA A 345 7.78 -13.43 10.77
N THR A 346 8.57 -12.38 10.99
CA THR A 346 8.62 -11.17 10.14
C THR A 346 10.05 -10.83 9.77
N ASN A 347 10.24 -10.15 8.63
CA ASN A 347 11.54 -9.67 8.18
C ASN A 347 11.89 -8.28 8.75
N PHE A 348 11.23 -7.87 9.84
CA PHE A 348 11.49 -6.63 10.53
C PHE A 348 11.29 -6.81 12.04
N HIS A 349 11.89 -5.92 12.82
CA HIS A 349 11.84 -5.94 14.27
C HIS A 349 10.67 -5.12 14.82
N THR A 350 10.22 -5.49 16.01
CA THR A 350 9.32 -4.70 16.83
C THR A 350 9.97 -4.38 18.18
N TRP A 351 9.39 -3.43 18.91
CA TRP A 351 9.84 -2.98 20.22
C TRP A 351 8.69 -2.42 21.05
N ILE A 352 8.96 -2.23 22.34
CA ILE A 352 8.11 -1.41 23.21
C ILE A 352 8.49 0.06 22.95
N PRO A 353 7.52 0.95 22.64
CA PRO A 353 7.82 2.36 22.41
C PRO A 353 8.42 3.01 23.67
N GLU A 354 9.32 3.98 23.47
CA GLU A 354 9.89 4.74 24.58
C GLU A 354 8.81 5.53 25.33
N LYS A 355 9.12 5.98 26.55
CA LYS A 355 8.15 6.72 27.37
C LYS A 355 7.64 7.97 26.65
N GLU A 356 8.55 8.73 26.04
CA GLU A 356 8.23 9.95 25.30
C GLU A 356 7.34 9.66 24.09
N GLU A 357 7.54 8.51 23.44
CA GLU A 357 6.68 8.05 22.34
C GLU A 357 5.28 7.68 22.84
N MET A 358 5.19 7.02 24.00
CA MET A 358 3.89 6.74 24.64
C MET A 358 3.19 8.01 25.09
N ASP A 359 3.92 9.01 25.60
CA ASP A 359 3.34 10.29 26.02
C ASP A 359 2.81 11.09 24.80
N TRP A 360 3.53 11.06 23.67
CA TRP A 360 3.02 11.55 22.39
C TRP A 360 1.77 10.77 21.94
N MET A 361 1.73 9.45 22.10
CA MET A 361 0.53 8.66 21.77
C MET A 361 -0.66 9.03 22.68
N SER A 362 -0.45 9.32 23.96
CA SER A 362 -1.52 9.83 24.84
C SER A 362 -2.06 11.19 24.36
N GLU A 363 -1.18 12.08 23.90
CA GLU A 363 -1.59 13.38 23.32
C GLU A 363 -2.41 13.19 22.05
N LYS A 364 -1.98 12.30 21.15
CA LYS A 364 -2.62 12.08 19.84
C LYS A 364 -3.84 11.18 19.86
N TYR A 365 -3.98 10.36 20.90
CA TYR A 365 -5.06 9.40 21.07
C TYR A 365 -5.65 9.50 22.50
N PRO A 366 -6.16 10.69 22.88
CA PRO A 366 -6.50 11.01 24.27
C PRO A 366 -7.64 10.13 24.83
N ASP A 367 -8.54 9.67 23.97
CA ASP A 367 -9.72 8.89 24.38
C ASP A 367 -9.47 7.37 24.40
N THR A 368 -8.36 6.90 23.82
CA THR A 368 -8.14 5.46 23.56
C THR A 368 -6.81 4.92 24.07
N PHE A 369 -5.70 5.68 23.96
CA PHE A 369 -4.38 5.13 24.22
C PHE A 369 -4.15 4.72 25.67
N ASP A 370 -4.36 5.63 26.62
CA ASP A 370 -4.18 5.34 28.04
C ASP A 370 -5.18 4.30 28.56
N LYS A 371 -6.36 4.25 27.94
CA LYS A 371 -7.44 3.35 28.35
C LYS A 371 -7.21 1.90 27.90
N TYR A 372 -6.70 1.68 26.68
CA TYR A 372 -6.67 0.35 26.06
C TYR A 372 -5.29 -0.16 25.66
N TYR A 373 -4.31 0.74 25.43
CA TYR A 373 -3.05 0.39 24.77
C TYR A 373 -1.83 0.60 25.66
N ARG A 374 -1.71 1.72 26.38
CA ARG A 374 -0.64 1.94 27.36
C ARG A 374 -0.52 0.78 28.38
N PRO A 375 -1.61 0.26 28.97
CA PRO A 375 -1.52 -0.87 29.90
C PRO A 375 -0.94 -2.15 29.27
N ARG A 376 -1.06 -2.32 27.95
CA ARG A 376 -0.44 -3.44 27.24
C ARG A 376 1.07 -3.31 27.27
N TYR A 377 1.61 -2.14 26.93
CA TYR A 377 3.05 -1.89 26.93
C TYR A 377 3.64 -1.96 28.33
N GLU A 378 2.93 -1.47 29.35
CA GLU A 378 3.34 -1.63 30.75
C GLU A 378 3.44 -3.10 31.17
N HIS A 379 2.47 -3.93 30.75
CA HIS A 379 2.51 -5.37 31.00
C HIS A 379 3.64 -6.06 30.23
N LEU A 380 3.75 -5.80 28.93
CA LEU A 380 4.78 -6.39 28.07
C LEU A 380 6.19 -5.98 28.51
N ALA A 381 6.38 -4.76 29.01
CA ALA A 381 7.64 -4.29 29.56
C ALA A 381 8.02 -5.05 30.84
N LYS A 382 7.05 -5.31 31.73
CA LYS A 382 7.27 -6.13 32.94
C LYS A 382 7.65 -7.57 32.58
N GLU A 383 6.98 -8.17 31.60
CA GLU A 383 7.30 -9.51 31.14
C GLU A 383 8.68 -9.57 30.47
N ALA A 384 9.02 -8.61 29.62
CA ALA A 384 10.34 -8.50 29.00
C ALA A 384 11.45 -8.33 30.04
N ALA A 385 11.29 -7.41 31.00
CA ALA A 385 12.24 -7.20 32.10
C ALA A 385 12.42 -8.45 32.99
N ALA A 386 11.40 -9.31 33.06
CA ALA A 386 11.46 -10.58 33.77
C ALA A 386 12.01 -11.75 32.92
N GLY A 387 12.61 -11.46 31.75
CA GLY A 387 13.18 -12.45 30.83
C GLY A 387 12.13 -13.26 30.06
N ARG A 388 10.88 -12.77 30.00
CA ARG A 388 9.73 -13.44 29.37
C ARG A 388 9.10 -12.58 28.27
N ARG A 389 9.93 -11.95 27.41
CA ARG A 389 9.43 -11.17 26.26
C ARG A 389 8.41 -12.00 25.48
N PHE A 390 7.19 -11.48 25.33
CA PHE A 390 6.07 -12.27 24.84
C PHE A 390 6.18 -12.51 23.33
N TYR A 391 6.09 -13.77 22.94
CA TYR A 391 5.86 -14.22 21.57
C TYR A 391 4.66 -15.16 21.58
N ASN A 392 3.75 -14.96 20.64
CA ASN A 392 2.62 -15.88 20.46
C ASN A 392 3.00 -16.95 19.44
N ASN A 393 3.14 -18.20 19.92
CA ASN A 393 3.50 -19.34 19.08
C ASN A 393 2.30 -20.02 18.38
N THR A 394 1.09 -19.50 18.55
CA THR A 394 -0.11 -20.02 17.87
C THR A 394 -0.43 -19.13 16.67
N LEU A 395 -0.55 -19.72 15.47
CA LEU A 395 -0.87 -18.95 14.26
C LEU A 395 -2.30 -18.35 14.35
N PRO A 396 -2.52 -17.11 13.88
CA PRO A 396 -3.80 -16.44 14.00
C PRO A 396 -4.82 -16.91 12.95
N GLN A 397 -6.11 -16.73 13.25
CA GLN A 397 -7.14 -16.73 12.21
C GLN A 397 -6.95 -15.53 11.28
N LEU A 398 -7.00 -15.78 9.97
CA LEU A 398 -6.93 -14.74 8.94
C LEU A 398 -8.31 -14.45 8.35
N CYS A 399 -8.51 -13.22 7.89
CA CYS A 399 -9.67 -12.83 7.10
C CYS A 399 -9.60 -13.44 5.69
N GLN A 400 -10.68 -14.05 5.19
CA GLN A 400 -10.72 -14.66 3.86
C GLN A 400 -10.48 -13.65 2.72
N VAL A 401 -10.84 -12.38 2.92
CA VAL A 401 -10.70 -11.31 1.91
C VAL A 401 -9.39 -10.55 2.10
N CYS A 402 -9.27 -9.79 3.21
CA CYS A 402 -8.11 -8.91 3.41
C CYS A 402 -6.84 -9.62 3.86
N GLN A 403 -6.94 -10.88 4.30
CA GLN A 403 -5.85 -11.72 4.79
C GLN A 403 -5.12 -11.22 6.05
N VAL A 404 -5.45 -10.04 6.56
CA VAL A 404 -5.02 -9.58 7.88
C VAL A 404 -5.58 -10.53 8.95
N PRO A 405 -4.83 -10.81 10.04
CA PRO A 405 -5.40 -11.48 11.20
C PRO A 405 -6.67 -10.79 11.68
N THR A 406 -7.64 -11.55 12.20
CA THR A 406 -8.93 -11.03 12.69
C THR A 406 -8.79 -10.30 14.03
N LEU A 407 -8.03 -9.20 14.02
CA LEU A 407 -7.61 -8.40 15.17
C LEU A 407 -8.47 -7.14 15.40
N PHE A 408 -9.24 -6.74 14.38
CA PHE A 408 -10.03 -5.51 14.42
C PHE A 408 -11.26 -5.66 15.33
N THR A 409 -11.69 -4.54 15.90
CA THR A 409 -12.77 -4.48 16.89
C THR A 409 -14.03 -3.85 16.33
N GLU A 410 -15.15 -4.05 17.02
CA GLU A 410 -16.42 -3.41 16.70
C GLU A 410 -16.36 -1.91 16.96
N MET A 411 -17.02 -1.11 16.10
CA MET A 411 -17.17 0.34 16.27
C MET A 411 -17.82 0.65 17.63
N GLY A 412 -17.23 1.56 18.39
CA GLY A 412 -17.71 1.90 19.74
C GLY A 412 -17.55 0.80 20.81
N ALA A 413 -16.99 -0.37 20.47
CA ALA A 413 -16.69 -1.45 21.43
C ALA A 413 -15.26 -2.01 21.24
N PRO A 414 -14.21 -1.25 21.65
CA PRO A 414 -12.79 -1.57 21.36
C PRO A 414 -12.23 -2.82 22.04
N THR A 415 -13.04 -3.53 22.84
CA THR A 415 -12.68 -4.78 23.51
C THR A 415 -13.35 -6.01 22.90
N LYS A 416 -14.21 -5.83 21.88
CA LYS A 416 -14.92 -6.90 21.18
C LYS A 416 -14.44 -6.99 19.73
N LEU A 417 -13.95 -8.16 19.31
CA LEU A 417 -13.55 -8.40 17.91
C LEU A 417 -14.75 -8.31 16.98
N SER A 418 -14.60 -7.66 15.83
CA SER A 418 -15.62 -7.54 14.77
C SER A 418 -15.64 -8.73 13.82
N HIS A 419 -15.36 -9.92 14.36
CA HIS A 419 -15.37 -11.18 13.63
C HIS A 419 -16.74 -11.44 12.99
N ARG A 420 -16.73 -11.92 11.74
CA ARG A 420 -17.90 -12.44 11.02
C ARG A 420 -17.57 -13.81 10.47
N GLN A 421 -18.61 -14.63 10.27
CA GLN A 421 -18.48 -15.94 9.65
C GLN A 421 -19.67 -16.17 8.74
N LEU A 422 -19.39 -16.77 7.58
CA LEU A 422 -20.39 -17.19 6.61
C LEU A 422 -20.15 -18.65 6.21
N LYS A 423 -21.22 -19.34 5.79
CA LYS A 423 -21.14 -20.62 5.10
C LYS A 423 -21.44 -20.44 3.63
N TYR A 424 -20.59 -20.97 2.76
CA TYR A 424 -20.80 -20.99 1.33
C TYR A 424 -20.44 -22.39 0.82
N GLU A 425 -21.35 -23.03 0.08
CA GLU A 425 -21.19 -24.39 -0.45
C GLU A 425 -20.75 -25.46 0.58
N GLY A 426 -21.21 -25.34 1.82
CA GLY A 426 -20.89 -26.28 2.91
C GLY A 426 -19.61 -25.94 3.68
N GLU A 427 -18.76 -25.08 3.12
CA GLU A 427 -17.51 -24.61 3.74
C GLU A 427 -17.73 -23.37 4.61
N ARG A 428 -16.83 -23.13 5.57
CA ARG A 428 -16.89 -22.01 6.52
C ARG A 428 -15.79 -21.00 6.26
N TYR A 429 -16.17 -19.74 6.11
CA TYR A 429 -15.25 -18.62 5.86
C TYR A 429 -15.36 -17.58 6.97
N HIS A 430 -14.23 -16.95 7.31
CA HIS A 430 -14.12 -16.03 8.44
C HIS A 430 -13.62 -14.67 7.97
N PHE A 431 -14.16 -13.60 8.54
CA PHE A 431 -13.87 -12.23 8.14
C PHE A 431 -13.57 -11.35 9.35
N CYS A 432 -12.74 -10.35 9.12
CA CYS A 432 -12.37 -9.36 10.14
C CYS A 432 -13.36 -8.19 10.28
N SER A 433 -14.42 -8.16 9.46
CA SER A 433 -15.44 -7.12 9.49
C SER A 433 -16.64 -7.51 8.62
N GLU A 434 -17.74 -6.77 8.79
CA GLU A 434 -18.91 -6.85 7.92
C GLU A 434 -18.56 -6.58 6.45
N ALA A 435 -17.82 -5.52 6.16
CA ALA A 435 -17.50 -5.16 4.79
C ALA A 435 -16.64 -6.23 4.06
N CYS A 436 -15.71 -6.91 4.76
CA CYS A 436 -15.01 -8.05 4.16
C CYS A 436 -15.94 -9.25 3.94
N CYS A 437 -16.96 -9.44 4.79
CA CYS A 437 -17.99 -10.45 4.59
C CYS A 437 -18.81 -10.13 3.33
N GLU A 438 -19.27 -8.88 3.17
CA GLU A 438 -20.07 -8.47 2.00
C GLU A 438 -19.29 -8.52 0.68
N ILE A 439 -18.00 -8.16 0.70
CA ILE A 439 -17.12 -8.33 -0.46
C ILE A 439 -17.06 -9.82 -0.86
N PHE A 440 -16.92 -10.72 0.12
CA PHE A 440 -16.94 -12.15 -0.12
C PHE A 440 -18.30 -12.65 -0.63
N GLU A 441 -19.40 -12.18 -0.06
CA GLU A 441 -20.75 -12.56 -0.48
C GLU A 441 -21.04 -12.18 -1.94
N PHE A 442 -20.41 -11.11 -2.43
CA PHE A 442 -20.59 -10.66 -3.81
C PHE A 442 -19.74 -11.45 -4.82
N GLU A 443 -18.51 -11.84 -4.48
CA GLU A 443 -17.61 -12.59 -5.37
C GLU A 443 -17.00 -13.83 -4.67
N PRO A 444 -17.81 -14.75 -4.12
CA PRO A 444 -17.29 -15.84 -3.33
C PRO A 444 -16.37 -16.74 -4.14
N GLU A 445 -16.69 -16.99 -5.42
CA GLU A 445 -15.89 -17.83 -6.32
C GLU A 445 -14.46 -17.29 -6.48
N LYS A 446 -14.26 -15.96 -6.38
CA LYS A 446 -12.93 -15.34 -6.41
C LYS A 446 -12.18 -15.59 -5.11
N TYR A 447 -12.82 -15.35 -3.97
CA TYR A 447 -12.15 -15.34 -2.66
C TYR A 447 -11.96 -16.72 -2.03
N ILE A 448 -12.71 -17.76 -2.41
CA ILE A 448 -12.43 -19.14 -1.97
C ILE A 448 -11.07 -19.65 -2.48
N GLN A 449 -10.53 -19.05 -3.55
CA GLN A 449 -9.24 -19.41 -4.13
C GLN A 449 -8.05 -18.80 -3.39
N ALA A 450 -8.28 -17.97 -2.36
CA ALA A 450 -7.22 -17.23 -1.68
C ALA A 450 -6.15 -18.17 -1.07
N TRP A 451 -4.88 -17.88 -1.38
CA TRP A 451 -3.73 -18.50 -0.72
C TRP A 451 -3.57 -17.87 0.67
N LEU A 452 -4.27 -18.39 1.68
CA LEU A 452 -4.15 -17.91 3.06
C LEU A 452 -2.91 -18.51 3.74
N PRO A 453 -1.89 -17.71 4.09
CA PRO A 453 -0.59 -18.24 4.52
C PRO A 453 -0.65 -19.20 5.70
N VAL A 454 -1.47 -18.91 6.72
CA VAL A 454 -1.64 -19.78 7.89
C VAL A 454 -2.24 -21.13 7.50
N HIS A 455 -3.22 -21.14 6.59
CA HIS A 455 -3.83 -22.39 6.12
C HIS A 455 -2.81 -23.22 5.31
N GLN A 456 -1.99 -22.54 4.51
CA GLN A 456 -1.00 -23.17 3.64
C GLN A 456 0.15 -23.78 4.44
N ILE A 457 0.54 -23.15 5.54
CA ILE A 457 1.45 -23.75 6.54
C ILE A 457 0.83 -25.02 7.11
N TYR A 458 -0.41 -24.99 7.59
CA TYR A 458 -1.07 -26.18 8.15
C TYR A 458 -1.31 -27.29 7.12
N GLN A 459 -1.46 -26.95 5.84
CA GLN A 459 -1.54 -27.91 4.73
C GLN A 459 -0.18 -28.52 4.35
N GLY A 460 0.94 -27.97 4.84
CA GLY A 460 2.30 -28.44 4.52
C GLY A 460 2.87 -27.87 3.21
N ASN A 461 2.26 -26.82 2.65
CA ASN A 461 2.66 -26.23 1.37
C ASN A 461 3.79 -25.18 1.50
N CYS A 462 4.27 -24.93 2.71
CA CYS A 462 5.30 -23.92 3.01
C CYS A 462 6.64 -24.56 3.43
N GLU A 463 6.95 -25.76 2.94
CA GLU A 463 8.26 -26.44 3.07
C GLU A 463 8.76 -26.65 4.52
N GLY A 464 7.86 -26.63 5.50
CA GLY A 464 8.18 -26.83 6.92
C GLY A 464 6.99 -27.35 7.73
N ALA A 465 7.27 -28.21 8.71
CA ALA A 465 6.27 -28.76 9.63
C ALA A 465 6.09 -27.91 10.90
N ASP A 466 6.95 -26.92 11.10
CA ASP A 466 6.96 -25.99 12.21
C ASP A 466 7.26 -24.56 11.71
N VAL A 467 6.86 -23.55 12.50
CA VAL A 467 6.98 -22.13 12.10
C VAL A 467 8.44 -21.71 11.91
N GLU A 468 9.37 -22.24 12.70
CA GLU A 468 10.80 -21.87 12.59
C GLU A 468 11.37 -22.34 11.25
N THR A 469 11.09 -23.57 10.85
CA THR A 469 11.48 -24.11 9.55
C THR A 469 10.86 -23.31 8.40
N VAL A 470 9.57 -22.95 8.49
CA VAL A 470 8.90 -22.12 7.47
C VAL A 470 9.59 -20.76 7.36
N VAL A 471 9.85 -20.09 8.48
CA VAL A 471 10.49 -18.76 8.51
C VAL A 471 11.90 -18.82 7.90
N GLN A 472 12.72 -19.80 8.28
CA GLN A 472 14.10 -19.85 7.80
C GLN A 472 14.23 -20.36 6.36
N LYS A 473 13.51 -21.43 6.00
CA LYS A 473 13.69 -22.11 4.71
C LYS A 473 12.74 -21.60 3.62
N TYR A 474 11.48 -21.36 3.95
CA TYR A 474 10.49 -20.94 2.97
C TYR A 474 10.42 -19.42 2.83
N TYR A 475 10.55 -18.66 3.92
CA TYR A 475 10.53 -17.19 3.85
C TYR A 475 11.90 -16.57 3.57
N HIS A 476 12.99 -17.33 3.74
CA HIS A 476 14.36 -16.81 3.75
C HIS A 476 14.55 -15.68 4.77
N ILE A 477 13.88 -15.75 5.92
CA ILE A 477 14.12 -14.85 7.04
C ILE A 477 15.20 -15.50 7.91
N ASN A 478 16.36 -14.84 8.03
CA ASN A 478 17.45 -15.29 8.87
C ASN A 478 17.09 -15.10 10.34
N ILE A 479 16.80 -16.21 11.02
CA ILE A 479 16.35 -16.21 12.40
C ILE A 479 17.48 -15.72 13.32
N GLY A 480 17.18 -14.70 14.14
CA GLY A 480 18.15 -14.01 14.99
C GLY A 480 18.82 -12.80 14.32
N GLU A 481 18.60 -12.60 13.02
CA GLU A 481 19.13 -11.45 12.27
C GLU A 481 18.02 -10.51 11.78
N ASP A 482 17.04 -11.06 11.05
CA ASP A 482 15.99 -10.29 10.38
C ASP A 482 14.76 -10.03 11.28
N ASN A 483 14.52 -10.94 12.24
CA ASN A 483 13.28 -11.07 13.01
C ASN A 483 13.48 -10.71 14.50
N PHE A 484 12.47 -10.95 15.33
CA PHE A 484 12.46 -10.74 16.79
C PHE A 484 12.44 -9.26 17.25
N GLU A 485 12.91 -9.01 18.47
CA GLU A 485 12.99 -7.71 19.13
C GLU A 485 14.12 -6.85 18.54
N TYR A 486 13.94 -5.54 18.46
CA TYR A 486 15.01 -4.66 18.01
C TYR A 486 16.13 -4.59 19.04
N LEU A 487 15.79 -4.44 20.34
CA LEU A 487 16.78 -4.39 21.40
C LEU A 487 17.61 -5.68 21.44
N GLY A 488 18.88 -5.56 21.04
CA GLY A 488 19.84 -6.68 21.03
C GLY A 488 19.97 -7.37 19.68
N SER A 489 19.18 -6.98 18.68
CA SER A 489 19.33 -7.46 17.31
C SER A 489 20.68 -7.06 16.70
N PRO A 490 21.12 -7.72 15.61
CA PRO A 490 22.32 -7.30 14.89
C PRO A 490 22.24 -5.85 14.37
N ASP A 491 21.06 -5.40 13.93
CA ASP A 491 20.86 -4.00 13.51
C ASP A 491 21.10 -3.02 14.66
N HIS A 492 20.56 -3.29 15.85
CA HIS A 492 20.78 -2.46 17.04
C HIS A 492 22.26 -2.41 17.44
N LYS A 493 22.93 -3.58 17.50
CA LYS A 493 24.36 -3.67 17.84
C LYS A 493 25.22 -2.92 16.83
N ARG A 494 24.93 -3.06 15.54
CA ARG A 494 25.62 -2.34 14.46
C ARG A 494 25.41 -0.84 14.60
N TRP A 495 24.18 -0.41 14.88
CA TRP A 495 23.86 1.01 15.05
C TRP A 495 24.62 1.66 16.20
N LEU A 496 24.65 1.01 17.36
CA LEU A 496 25.44 1.49 18.50
C LEU A 496 26.93 1.61 18.12
N SER A 497 27.47 0.61 17.41
CA SER A 497 28.85 0.65 16.93
C SER A 497 29.11 1.82 15.97
N ILE A 498 28.18 2.12 15.04
CA ILE A 498 28.28 3.26 14.12
C ILE A 498 28.30 4.58 14.89
N LYS A 499 27.49 4.69 15.95
CA LYS A 499 27.43 5.88 16.81
C LYS A 499 28.52 5.97 17.86
N GLY A 500 29.43 4.98 17.92
CA GLY A 500 30.46 4.90 18.96
C GLY A 500 29.91 4.66 20.37
N LEU A 501 28.69 4.15 20.48
CA LEU A 501 28.01 3.79 21.72
C LEU A 501 28.28 2.33 22.07
N LYS A 502 28.34 2.01 23.36
CA LYS A 502 28.41 0.63 23.85
C LYS A 502 27.00 0.13 24.15
N PRO A 503 26.70 -1.16 23.92
CA PRO A 503 25.49 -1.78 24.47
C PRO A 503 25.48 -1.59 25.99
N ALA A 504 24.33 -1.24 26.56
CA ALA A 504 24.17 -1.24 28.02
C ALA A 504 24.44 -2.68 28.52
N ASP A 505 25.37 -2.83 29.47
CA ASP A 505 25.63 -4.11 30.12
C ASP A 505 24.44 -4.39 31.04
N GLU A 506 23.49 -5.24 30.62
CA GLU A 506 22.31 -5.65 31.42
C GLU A 506 22.64 -6.19 32.82
N LYS A 507 23.92 -6.47 33.12
CA LYS A 507 24.40 -6.95 34.42
C LYS A 507 25.09 -5.91 35.31
N LYS A 508 25.31 -4.67 34.86
CA LYS A 508 26.04 -3.65 35.64
C LYS A 508 25.23 -2.44 36.07
N ASP A 509 24.14 -2.12 35.38
CA ASP A 509 23.33 -0.93 35.69
C ASP A 509 22.12 -1.23 36.61
N ALA A 510 22.05 -2.46 37.15
CA ALA A 510 21.09 -2.86 38.18
C ALA A 510 21.70 -2.90 39.60
N ALA A 511 22.78 -2.15 39.84
CA ALA A 511 23.46 -2.03 41.14
C ALA A 511 23.24 -0.65 41.78
#